data_AF-A0A1R1AU24-F1
#
_entry.id   AF-A0A1R1AU24-F1
#
_cell.length_a   1.000
_cell.length_b   1.000
_cell.length_c   1.000
_cell.angle_alpha   90.00
_cell.angle_beta   90.00
_cell.angle_gamma   90.00
#
_symmetry.space_group_name_H-M   'P 1'
#
loop_
_entity.id
_entity.type
_entity.pdbx_description
1 polymer ?
#
loop_
_entity_poly.entity_id
_entity_poly.type
_entity_poly.pdbx_seq_one_letter_code
_entity_poly.pdbx_strand_id
1 'polypeptide(L)'
;MTKVVIKFGIIMLFLLFFVISIGCSNKNHPESVLKNYIKLVEEKKSDEAYTLLNPDNLPDKELFADSIENQPTIKSFKILESKKVDDSTYKFLTNMKTDNGIESENVFVLVKEGGDWLISLNTDPTKSIEF
;
A
#
# COMPACT_ATOMS: atom_id res chain seq x y z
N MET A 1 36.05 27.81 -55.20
CA MET A 1 35.51 26.88 -54.17
C MET A 1 34.50 27.64 -53.32
N THR A 2 33.39 26.97 -53.04
CA THR A 2 32.07 27.50 -52.69
C THR A 2 31.98 28.07 -51.27
N LYS A 3 31.27 29.21 -51.12
CA LYS A 3 30.78 29.75 -49.84
C LYS A 3 29.52 29.00 -49.42
N VAL A 4 29.38 28.56 -48.17
CA VAL A 4 28.13 28.62 -47.39
C VAL A 4 28.47 28.69 -45.89
N VAL A 5 27.96 29.72 -45.22
CA VAL A 5 27.92 29.97 -43.76
C VAL A 5 26.56 29.46 -43.25
N ILE A 6 26.34 29.36 -41.90
CA ILE A 6 25.06 29.33 -41.12
C ILE A 6 24.75 27.92 -40.53
N LYS A 7 24.40 27.68 -39.26
CA LYS A 7 24.12 28.47 -38.03
C LYS A 7 24.24 27.55 -36.79
N PHE A 8 24.52 28.13 -35.63
CA PHE A 8 24.23 27.58 -34.31
C PHE A 8 22.74 27.20 -34.21
N GLY A 9 22.45 25.92 -33.94
CA GLY A 9 21.12 25.43 -33.56
C GLY A 9 21.08 25.18 -32.06
N ILE A 10 20.48 26.10 -31.32
CA ILE A 10 20.00 25.87 -29.95
C ILE A 10 18.61 25.20 -30.06
N ILE A 11 18.27 24.37 -29.07
CA ILE A 11 16.93 24.10 -28.52
C ILE A 11 16.32 22.70 -28.83
N MET A 12 15.96 22.05 -27.71
CA MET A 12 14.85 21.11 -27.46
C MET A 12 15.07 19.58 -27.52
N LEU A 13 14.98 19.01 -26.31
CA LEU A 13 13.92 18.06 -25.91
C LEU A 13 14.10 16.57 -26.25
N PHE A 14 14.63 15.82 -25.28
CA PHE A 14 14.16 14.48 -24.90
C PHE A 14 14.53 14.31 -23.41
N LEU A 15 13.70 14.77 -22.47
CA LEU A 15 12.59 14.01 -21.87
C LEU A 15 12.91 12.53 -21.63
N LEU A 16 12.98 12.20 -20.33
CA LEU A 16 12.59 10.93 -19.72
C LEU A 16 13.31 9.67 -20.21
N PHE A 17 14.38 9.32 -19.52
CA PHE A 17 14.43 7.97 -18.93
C PHE A 17 14.90 8.11 -17.48
N PHE A 18 13.95 8.52 -16.64
CA PHE A 18 13.94 8.19 -15.23
C PHE A 18 13.84 6.66 -15.19
N VAL A 19 14.97 5.96 -15.32
CA VAL A 19 15.05 4.56 -14.93
C VAL A 19 15.03 4.60 -13.41
N ILE A 20 13.82 4.76 -12.86
CA ILE A 20 13.54 4.34 -11.49
C ILE A 20 13.89 2.86 -11.54
N SER A 21 15.07 2.52 -11.04
CA SER A 21 15.38 1.17 -10.64
C SER A 21 14.21 0.72 -9.80
N ILE A 22 13.36 -0.11 -10.42
CA ILE A 22 12.20 -0.73 -9.82
C ILE A 22 12.74 -1.40 -8.58
N GLY A 23 12.49 -0.78 -7.43
CA GLY A 23 12.76 -1.40 -6.15
C GLY A 23 12.01 -2.71 -6.19
N CYS A 24 12.74 -3.82 -6.16
CA CYS A 24 12.19 -5.15 -5.94
C CYS A 24 11.34 -5.07 -4.68
N SER A 25 10.04 -4.85 -4.85
CA SER A 25 9.08 -4.95 -3.78
C SER A 25 9.02 -6.42 -3.41
N ASN A 26 9.41 -6.74 -2.17
CA ASN A 26 9.24 -8.03 -1.54
C ASN A 26 7.73 -8.37 -1.41
N LYS A 27 7.02 -8.51 -2.53
CA LYS A 27 5.59 -8.84 -2.60
C LYS A 27 5.28 -10.31 -2.27
N ASN A 28 6.27 -11.10 -1.86
CA ASN A 28 6.11 -12.56 -1.85
C ASN A 28 5.46 -13.10 -0.57
N HIS A 29 5.41 -12.34 0.53
CA HIS A 29 4.81 -12.79 1.79
C HIS A 29 3.71 -11.83 2.28
N PRO A 30 2.55 -12.34 2.73
CA PRO A 30 1.43 -11.50 3.15
C PRO A 30 1.79 -10.60 4.33
N GLU A 31 2.64 -11.07 5.26
CA GLU A 31 3.11 -10.24 6.38
C GLU A 31 3.87 -8.99 5.91
N SER A 32 4.69 -9.11 4.86
CA SER A 32 5.44 -7.99 4.30
C SER A 32 4.51 -6.96 3.65
N VAL A 33 3.47 -7.43 2.96
CA VAL A 33 2.44 -6.57 2.39
C VAL A 33 1.67 -5.83 3.48
N LEU A 34 1.26 -6.51 4.55
CA LEU A 34 0.58 -5.87 5.69
C LEU A 34 1.45 -4.81 6.35
N LYS A 35 2.72 -5.12 6.66
CA LYS A 35 3.66 -4.15 7.24
C LYS A 35 3.86 -2.94 6.32
N ASN A 36 3.95 -3.16 5.02
CA ASN A 36 4.07 -2.08 4.05
C ASN A 36 2.81 -1.22 4.01
N TYR A 37 1.63 -1.83 3.98
CA TYR A 37 0.35 -1.12 4.04
C TYR A 37 0.27 -0.22 5.28
N ILE A 38 0.52 -0.77 6.46
CA ILE A 38 0.49 0.00 7.72
C ILE A 38 1.49 1.15 7.71
N LYS A 39 2.69 0.94 7.16
CA LYS A 39 3.69 2.00 7.00
C LYS A 39 3.20 3.13 6.08
N LEU A 40 2.58 2.79 4.96
CA LEU A 40 2.03 3.80 4.04
C LEU A 40 0.88 4.59 4.69
N VAL A 41 0.05 3.91 5.46
CA VAL A 41 -1.04 4.49 6.26
C VAL A 41 -0.50 5.43 7.34
N GLU A 42 0.58 5.05 8.04
CA GLU A 42 1.31 5.90 8.99
C GLU A 42 1.93 7.13 8.31
N GLU A 43 2.56 6.95 7.15
CA GLU A 43 3.19 8.00 6.34
C GLU A 43 2.18 8.87 5.57
N LYS A 44 0.88 8.65 5.74
CA LYS A 44 -0.22 9.36 5.05
C LYS A 44 -0.13 9.27 3.51
N LYS A 45 0.45 8.19 2.99
CA LYS A 45 0.57 7.91 1.55
C LYS A 45 -0.63 7.12 1.04
N SER A 46 -1.78 7.79 1.00
CA SER A 46 -3.06 7.17 0.65
C SER A 46 -3.06 6.53 -0.75
N ASP A 47 -2.52 7.20 -1.77
CA ASP A 47 -2.42 6.66 -3.13
C ASP A 47 -1.66 5.33 -3.19
N GLU A 48 -0.49 5.26 -2.53
CA GLU A 48 0.31 4.05 -2.48
C GLU A 48 -0.39 2.93 -1.67
N ALA A 49 -1.00 3.29 -0.54
CA ALA A 49 -1.74 2.33 0.29
C ALA A 49 -2.94 1.74 -0.47
N TYR A 50 -3.63 2.55 -1.29
CA TYR A 50 -4.76 2.13 -2.10
C TYR A 50 -4.37 1.04 -3.12
N THR A 51 -3.14 1.08 -3.67
CA THR A 51 -2.66 0.05 -4.61
C THR A 51 -2.45 -1.34 -4.00
N LEU A 52 -2.45 -1.43 -2.66
CA LEU A 52 -2.32 -2.71 -1.95
C LEU A 52 -3.67 -3.33 -1.59
N LEU A 53 -4.78 -2.65 -1.89
CA LEU A 53 -6.11 -3.14 -1.60
C LEU A 53 -6.57 -4.14 -2.66
N ASN A 54 -7.40 -5.08 -2.23
CA ASN A 54 -8.09 -6.00 -3.14
C ASN A 54 -9.09 -5.20 -4.03
N PRO A 55 -9.04 -5.37 -5.38
CA PRO A 55 -9.92 -4.68 -6.32
C PRO A 55 -11.42 -5.00 -6.15
N ASP A 56 -11.79 -6.17 -5.63
CA ASP A 56 -13.18 -6.66 -5.55
C ASP A 56 -14.06 -5.81 -4.61
N ASN A 57 -13.46 -5.10 -3.65
CA ASN A 57 -14.19 -4.28 -2.66
C ASN A 57 -13.44 -2.98 -2.35
N LEU A 58 -13.04 -2.26 -3.39
CA LEU A 58 -12.40 -0.97 -3.22
C LEU A 58 -13.41 0.08 -2.72
N PRO A 59 -13.09 0.82 -1.64
CA PRO A 59 -13.83 2.02 -1.29
C PRO A 59 -13.62 3.09 -2.36
N ASP A 60 -14.50 4.10 -2.34
CA ASP A 60 -14.25 5.33 -3.08
C ASP A 60 -12.87 5.90 -2.71
N LYS A 61 -12.12 6.34 -3.71
CA LYS A 61 -10.72 6.72 -3.55
C LYS A 61 -10.57 7.99 -2.72
N GLU A 62 -11.46 8.97 -2.89
CA GLU A 62 -11.43 10.22 -2.12
C GLU A 62 -11.79 9.91 -0.66
N LEU A 63 -12.84 9.12 -0.42
CA LEU A 63 -13.21 8.70 0.93
C LEU A 63 -12.10 7.91 1.63
N PHE A 64 -11.38 7.06 0.90
CA PHE A 64 -10.24 6.34 1.43
C PHE A 64 -9.09 7.29 1.79
N ALA A 65 -8.74 8.21 0.89
CA ALA A 65 -7.70 9.20 1.14
C ALA A 65 -8.05 10.06 2.37
N ASP A 66 -9.27 10.57 2.43
CA ASP A 66 -9.79 11.33 3.58
C ASP A 66 -9.69 10.52 4.88
N SER A 67 -10.01 9.22 4.84
CA SER A 67 -9.89 8.35 6.02
C SER A 67 -8.45 8.24 6.52
N ILE A 68 -7.47 8.10 5.62
CA ILE A 68 -6.06 8.02 5.97
C ILE A 68 -5.52 9.35 6.47
N GLU A 69 -5.95 10.47 5.89
CA GLU A 69 -5.52 11.80 6.31
C GLU A 69 -6.03 12.13 7.72
N ASN A 70 -7.31 11.87 7.98
CA ASN A 70 -7.99 12.30 9.21
C ASN A 70 -7.87 11.33 10.39
N GLN A 71 -7.47 10.07 10.17
CA GLN A 71 -7.26 9.13 11.28
C GLN A 71 -6.08 9.54 12.19
N PRO A 72 -6.11 9.18 13.48
CA PRO A 72 -4.98 9.35 14.39
C PRO A 72 -3.70 8.68 13.87
N THR A 73 -2.54 9.27 14.18
CA THR A 73 -1.25 8.73 13.72
C THR A 73 -0.93 7.43 14.45
N ILE A 74 -0.55 6.39 13.72
CA ILE A 74 -0.09 5.13 14.30
C ILE A 74 1.28 5.37 14.92
N LYS A 75 1.45 5.02 16.20
CA LYS A 75 2.73 5.11 16.94
C LYS A 75 3.40 3.77 17.13
N SER A 76 2.63 2.69 17.21
CA SER A 76 3.16 1.33 17.22
C SER A 76 2.20 0.38 16.54
N PHE A 77 2.79 -0.59 15.84
CA PHE A 77 2.11 -1.70 15.20
C PHE A 77 2.82 -3.00 15.55
N LYS A 78 2.08 -4.00 16.01
CA LYS A 78 2.61 -5.33 16.31
C LYS A 78 1.66 -6.40 15.78
N ILE A 79 2.21 -7.40 15.12
CA ILE A 79 1.49 -8.64 14.82
C ILE A 79 1.57 -9.52 16.07
N LEU A 80 0.40 -9.87 16.61
CA LEU A 80 0.28 -10.75 17.77
C LEU A 80 0.23 -12.21 17.31
N GLU A 81 -0.56 -12.48 16.27
CA GLU A 81 -0.75 -13.83 15.74
C GLU A 81 -1.01 -13.79 14.22
N SER A 82 -0.71 -14.88 13.53
CA SER A 82 -0.95 -15.04 12.10
C SER A 82 -1.48 -16.43 11.80
N LYS A 83 -2.48 -16.53 10.93
CA LYS A 83 -3.14 -17.80 10.58
C LYS A 83 -3.32 -17.90 9.07
N LYS A 84 -2.70 -18.92 8.47
CA LYS A 84 -2.99 -19.32 7.09
C LYS A 84 -4.36 -20.01 7.07
N VAL A 85 -5.33 -19.43 6.38
CA VAL A 85 -6.66 -20.03 6.23
C VAL A 85 -6.65 -21.05 5.10
N ASP A 86 -6.05 -20.67 3.96
CA ASP A 86 -5.84 -21.50 2.78
C ASP A 86 -4.64 -20.98 1.96
N ASP A 87 -4.39 -21.52 0.77
CA ASP A 87 -3.26 -21.11 -0.09
C ASP A 87 -3.36 -19.67 -0.63
N SER A 88 -4.56 -19.10 -0.59
CA SER A 88 -4.90 -17.76 -1.06
C SER A 88 -5.30 -16.79 0.04
N THR A 89 -5.39 -17.21 1.31
CA THR A 89 -5.92 -16.35 2.39
C THR A 89 -5.09 -16.45 3.67
N TYR A 90 -4.77 -15.28 4.23
CA TYR A 90 -4.08 -15.13 5.52
C TYR A 90 -4.84 -14.16 6.43
N LYS A 91 -4.85 -14.45 7.73
CA LYS A 91 -5.33 -13.52 8.77
C LYS A 91 -4.19 -13.12 9.69
N PHE A 92 -4.18 -11.87 10.14
CA PHE A 92 -3.24 -11.35 11.14
C PHE A 92 -3.99 -10.65 12.26
N LEU A 93 -3.80 -11.10 13.50
CA LEU A 93 -4.24 -10.40 14.69
C LEU A 93 -3.14 -9.40 15.03
N THR A 94 -3.52 -8.14 15.14
CA THR A 94 -2.58 -7.04 15.31
C THR A 94 -3.00 -6.18 16.48
N ASN A 95 -2.02 -5.58 17.13
CA ASN A 95 -2.22 -4.53 18.12
C ASN A 95 -1.65 -3.22 17.56
N MET A 96 -2.45 -2.17 17.65
CA MET A 96 -2.13 -0.84 17.15
C MET A 96 -2.33 0.19 18.25
N LYS A 97 -1.34 1.06 18.43
CA LYS A 97 -1.44 2.22 19.32
C LYS A 97 -1.33 3.49 18.51
N THR A 98 -2.21 4.43 18.76
CA THR A 98 -2.22 5.75 18.12
C THR A 98 -1.64 6.84 19.02
N ASP A 99 -1.37 8.00 18.42
CA ASP A 99 -0.80 9.18 19.08
C ASP A 99 -1.68 9.77 20.19
N ASN A 100 -3.00 9.64 20.07
CA ASN A 100 -3.96 9.98 21.13
C ASN A 100 -4.03 8.94 22.26
N GLY A 101 -3.19 7.89 22.23
CA GLY A 101 -3.09 6.88 23.28
C GLY A 101 -4.09 5.74 23.19
N ILE A 102 -4.95 5.70 22.17
CA ILE A 102 -5.87 4.59 21.94
C ILE A 102 -5.08 3.36 21.50
N GLU A 103 -5.39 2.22 22.11
CA GLU A 103 -4.86 0.91 21.77
C GLU A 103 -6.01 0.04 21.27
N SER A 104 -5.80 -0.67 20.16
CA SER A 104 -6.83 -1.48 19.52
C SER A 104 -6.24 -2.77 18.97
N GLU A 105 -7.00 -3.85 19.10
CA GLU A 105 -6.73 -5.11 18.41
C GLU A 105 -7.55 -5.19 17.14
N ASN A 106 -6.90 -5.49 16.02
CA ASN A 106 -7.52 -5.54 14.70
C ASN A 106 -7.11 -6.81 13.97
N VAL A 107 -8.07 -7.39 13.24
CA VAL A 107 -7.81 -8.52 12.34
C VAL A 107 -7.69 -8.00 10.91
N PHE A 108 -6.52 -8.18 10.32
CA PHE A 108 -6.30 -7.92 8.90
C PHE A 108 -6.40 -9.21 8.10
N VAL A 109 -7.12 -9.17 6.98
CA VAL A 109 -7.23 -10.27 6.03
C VAL A 109 -6.45 -9.91 4.78
N LEU A 110 -5.57 -10.81 4.35
CA LEU A 110 -4.86 -10.71 3.08
C LEU A 110 -5.28 -11.86 2.18
N VAL A 111 -5.55 -11.53 0.93
CA VAL A 111 -5.88 -12.51 -0.11
C VAL A 111 -4.88 -12.47 -1.24
N LYS A 112 -4.69 -13.61 -1.92
CA LYS A 112 -3.77 -13.76 -3.03
C LYS A 112 -4.54 -13.77 -4.34
N GLU A 113 -4.29 -12.77 -5.18
CA GLU A 113 -4.93 -12.61 -6.48
C GLU A 113 -3.88 -12.31 -7.54
N GLY A 114 -3.94 -13.00 -8.68
CA GLY A 114 -2.95 -12.83 -9.76
C GLY A 114 -1.49 -13.10 -9.35
N GLY A 115 -1.27 -13.79 -8.21
CA GLY A 115 0.05 -14.04 -7.66
C GLY A 115 0.51 -13.05 -6.57
N ASP A 116 -0.14 -11.90 -6.45
CA ASP A 116 0.15 -10.86 -5.48
C ASP A 116 -0.75 -10.99 -4.24
N TRP A 117 -0.21 -10.68 -3.06
CA TRP A 117 -0.99 -10.54 -1.83
C TRP A 117 -1.57 -9.13 -1.72
N LEU A 118 -2.84 -9.01 -1.37
CA LEU A 118 -3.61 -7.76 -1.27
C LEU A 118 -4.39 -7.71 0.04
N ILE A 119 -4.59 -6.49 0.57
CA ILE A 119 -5.38 -6.22 1.77
C ILE A 119 -6.86 -6.29 1.40
N SER A 120 -7.59 -7.21 2.02
CA SER A 120 -9.04 -7.26 1.90
C SER A 120 -9.64 -6.36 3.00
N LEU A 121 -10.22 -5.23 2.60
CA LEU A 121 -10.97 -4.39 3.52
C LEU A 121 -12.25 -5.13 3.89
N ASN A 122 -12.27 -5.67 5.10
CA ASN A 122 -13.38 -6.49 5.57
C ASN A 122 -14.60 -5.59 5.84
N THR A 123 -15.52 -5.52 4.88
CA THR A 123 -16.83 -4.86 5.04
C THR A 123 -17.87 -5.78 5.70
N ASP A 124 -17.51 -7.07 5.90
CA ASP A 124 -18.37 -8.05 6.56
C ASP A 124 -17.95 -8.25 8.03
N PRO A 125 -18.71 -7.70 8.99
CA PRO A 125 -18.38 -7.77 10.41
C PRO A 125 -18.38 -9.20 10.95
N THR A 126 -18.96 -10.19 10.25
CA THR A 126 -18.95 -11.59 10.68
C THR A 126 -17.60 -12.28 10.48
N LYS A 127 -16.77 -11.78 9.54
CA LYS A 127 -15.44 -12.36 9.25
C LYS A 127 -14.32 -11.84 10.15
N SER A 128 -14.57 -10.74 10.86
CA SER A 128 -13.66 -10.09 11.83
C SER A 128 -13.74 -10.68 13.24
N ILE A 129 -14.69 -11.57 13.52
CA ILE A 129 -14.98 -12.03 14.90
C ILE A 129 -14.15 -13.27 15.29
N GLU A 130 -13.59 -14.01 14.33
CA GLU A 130 -12.85 -15.25 14.63
C GLU A 130 -11.41 -15.22 14.12
N PHE A 131 -10.49 -15.16 15.08
CA PHE A 131 -9.09 -15.55 14.94
C PHE A 131 -8.92 -17.00 15.42
#